data_AF-A0A7X7IJ47-F1
#
_entry.id   AF-A0A7X7IJ47-F1
#
_cell.length_a   1.000
_cell.length_b   1.000
_cell.length_c   1.000
_cell.angle_alpha   90.00
_cell.angle_beta   90.00
_cell.angle_gamma   90.00
#
_symmetry.space_group_name_H-M   'P 1'
#
loop_
_entity.id
_entity.type
_entity.pdbx_description
1 polymer ?
#
loop_
_entity_poly.entity_id
_entity_poly.type
_entity_poly.pdbx_seq_one_letter_code
_entity_poly.pdbx_strand_id
1 'polypeptide(L)'
;MRKNICWMLIATVMVGVMGCGTDSQEFNWKTFRWERIGPRDRPRFAAADEAFPEQIPESGMVKPHLTEKQQSAFSKSQIIRLYICEKTPTSIGQGSYYLATQAPVDKLADLLAILYPAQGPGGSEKIRYLLYRDEAIWERAKKFAERLDEAAIEQGTYVVGQGSWATALGLLYGSEYPRKLAPETRKRVISHLNHVIGDESADREIRWAAAVLAGNLHGRFDPKDFVSASATFVEAMGFAPGDEFEALVVRYHHIQLLMVMNQPIKAKKQAIDALNYFQRWRNTECYERIGIAAKEKNNRRG
;
A
#
# COMPACT_ATOMS: atom_id res chain seq x y z
N MET A 1 36.29 44.97 -46.96
CA MET A 1 37.34 44.92 -45.92
C MET A 1 36.79 45.44 -44.60
N ARG A 2 36.59 44.55 -43.62
CA ARG A 2 36.93 44.73 -42.19
C ARG A 2 36.40 43.50 -41.45
N LYS A 3 37.34 42.70 -40.98
CA LYS A 3 37.15 41.50 -40.15
C LYS A 3 36.75 41.96 -38.74
N ASN A 4 35.73 41.36 -38.15
CA ASN A 4 35.57 41.34 -36.70
C ASN A 4 35.53 39.89 -36.23
N ILE A 5 36.65 39.53 -35.60
CA ILE A 5 36.88 38.33 -34.81
C ILE A 5 36.13 38.54 -33.50
N CYS A 6 35.21 37.64 -33.15
CA CYS A 6 34.66 37.59 -31.79
C CYS A 6 34.98 36.23 -31.19
N TRP A 7 35.68 36.31 -30.06
CA TRP A 7 36.33 35.23 -29.35
C TRP A 7 35.35 34.20 -28.79
N MET A 8 35.72 32.93 -28.97
CA MET A 8 35.20 31.78 -28.25
C MET A 8 35.50 31.94 -26.75
N LEU A 9 34.47 32.02 -25.93
CA LEU A 9 34.55 31.77 -24.49
C LEU A 9 33.96 30.38 -24.24
N ILE A 10 34.84 29.39 -24.14
CA ILE A 10 34.50 28.05 -23.67
C ILE A 10 34.33 28.16 -22.14
N ALA A 11 33.08 28.21 -21.69
CA ALA A 11 32.76 28.05 -20.28
C ALA A 11 32.79 26.56 -19.95
N THR A 12 33.88 26.11 -19.35
CA THR A 12 33.99 24.80 -18.71
C THR A 12 33.05 24.76 -17.50
N VAL A 13 31.82 24.29 -17.70
CA VAL A 13 30.92 23.98 -16.59
C VAL A 13 31.42 22.69 -15.96
N MET A 14 32.06 22.81 -14.80
CA MET A 14 32.27 21.68 -13.91
C MET A 14 30.91 21.07 -13.58
N VAL A 15 30.65 19.86 -14.10
CA VAL A 15 29.55 19.02 -13.64
C VAL A 15 29.92 18.55 -12.24
N GLY A 16 29.49 19.32 -11.25
CA GLY A 16 29.41 18.84 -9.88
C GLY A 16 28.43 17.66 -9.86
N VAL A 17 28.95 16.48 -9.50
CA VAL A 17 28.16 15.29 -9.19
C VAL A 17 27.35 15.61 -7.92
N MET A 18 26.24 16.33 -8.08
CA MET A 18 25.20 16.36 -7.08
C MET A 18 24.44 15.05 -7.21
N GLY A 19 24.69 14.16 -6.24
CA GLY A 19 23.94 12.92 -6.09
C GLY A 19 22.44 13.21 -6.21
N CYS A 20 21.83 12.63 -7.23
CA CYS A 20 20.39 12.59 -7.38
C CYS A 20 19.83 11.82 -6.17
N GLY A 21 19.48 12.56 -5.11
CA GLY A 21 18.53 12.06 -4.13
C GLY A 21 17.25 11.78 -4.88
N THR A 22 16.94 10.51 -5.08
CA THR A 22 15.66 10.08 -5.62
C THR A 22 14.59 10.71 -4.73
N ASP A 23 13.77 11.58 -5.32
CA ASP A 23 12.59 12.20 -4.72
C ASP A 23 11.54 11.11 -4.43
N SER A 24 11.83 10.20 -3.51
CA SER A 24 10.96 9.09 -3.14
C SER A 24 9.89 9.60 -2.18
N GLN A 25 8.68 9.85 -2.69
CA GLN A 25 7.51 10.09 -1.85
C GLN A 25 7.04 8.75 -1.28
N GLU A 26 6.91 8.69 0.05
CA GLU A 26 6.41 7.53 0.77
C GLU A 26 4.93 7.75 1.10
N PHE A 27 4.17 6.66 1.19
CA PHE A 27 2.78 6.80 1.60
C PHE A 27 2.75 7.17 3.09
N ASN A 28 2.37 8.42 3.37
CA ASN A 28 2.16 8.87 4.74
C ASN A 28 0.85 8.31 5.24
N TRP A 29 1.00 7.20 5.93
CA TRP A 29 -0.05 6.44 6.56
C TRP A 29 -0.78 7.14 7.72
N LYS A 30 -0.24 8.25 8.24
CA LYS A 30 -0.90 9.09 9.26
C LYS A 30 -1.86 10.10 8.65
N THR A 31 -1.52 10.63 7.49
CA THR A 31 -2.34 11.61 6.76
C THR A 31 -3.13 10.98 5.62
N PHE A 32 -2.87 9.70 5.34
CA PHE A 32 -3.43 8.94 4.24
C PHE A 32 -3.16 9.60 2.88
N ARG A 33 -2.00 10.26 2.76
CA ARG A 33 -1.55 10.96 1.56
C ARG A 33 -0.17 10.46 1.16
N TRP A 34 0.11 10.46 -0.13
CA TRP A 34 1.50 10.36 -0.58
C TRP A 34 2.16 11.70 -0.30
N GLU A 35 3.16 11.68 0.57
CA GLU A 35 3.86 12.88 0.99
C GLU A 35 5.35 12.75 0.74
N ARG A 36 6.01 13.89 0.51
CA ARG A 36 7.46 13.95 0.57
C ARG A 36 7.85 13.80 2.04
N ILE A 37 8.24 12.59 2.45
CA ILE A 37 8.82 12.37 3.76
C ILE A 37 10.29 12.78 3.69
N GLY A 38 10.67 13.83 4.41
CA GLY A 38 12.08 14.23 4.52
C GLY A 38 12.89 13.13 5.24
N PRO A 39 14.22 13.05 5.04
CA PRO A 39 15.07 12.04 5.66
C PRO A 39 14.93 11.92 7.20
N ARG A 40 14.51 13.01 7.86
CA ARG A 40 14.28 13.08 9.32
C ARG A 40 12.97 12.46 9.79
N ASP A 41 11.95 12.42 8.93
CA ASP A 41 10.60 11.95 9.25
C ASP A 41 10.35 10.51 8.80
N ARG A 42 11.34 9.91 8.12
CA ARG A 42 11.34 8.47 7.84
C ARG A 42 11.20 7.72 9.16
N PRO A 43 10.28 6.74 9.26
CA PRO A 43 10.22 5.90 10.43
C PRO A 43 11.62 5.34 10.69
N ARG A 44 12.17 5.54 11.90
CA ARG A 44 13.40 4.88 12.34
C ARG A 44 13.12 3.39 12.58
N PHE A 45 12.69 2.67 11.56
CA PHE A 45 13.06 1.28 11.46
C PHE A 45 14.52 1.32 11.06
N ALA A 46 15.39 0.68 11.81
CA ALA A 46 16.76 0.48 11.38
C ALA A 46 16.68 -0.11 9.97
N ALA A 47 16.98 0.72 8.97
CA ALA A 47 17.59 0.20 7.77
C ALA A 47 18.79 -0.55 8.31
N ALA A 48 18.73 -1.88 8.26
CA ALA A 48 19.98 -2.59 8.17
C ALA A 48 20.60 -2.03 6.89
N ASP A 49 21.44 -1.02 7.04
CA ASP A 49 22.47 -0.65 6.10
C ASP A 49 23.44 -1.85 6.04
N GLU A 50 22.94 -3.01 5.59
CA GLU A 50 23.80 -4.04 5.05
C GLU A 50 24.15 -3.53 3.67
N ALA A 51 25.25 -2.78 3.62
CA ALA A 51 25.98 -2.52 2.40
C ALA A 51 26.05 -3.83 1.61
N PHE A 52 25.50 -3.81 0.39
CA PHE A 52 25.63 -4.90 -0.56
C PHE A 52 27.11 -5.28 -0.66
N PRO A 53 27.52 -6.51 -0.32
CA PRO A 53 28.86 -6.95 -0.64
C PRO A 53 28.89 -7.22 -2.15
N GLU A 54 29.56 -6.31 -2.87
CA GLU A 54 30.16 -6.66 -4.14
C GLU A 54 31.21 -7.75 -3.86
N GLN A 55 31.02 -8.91 -4.49
CA GLN A 55 31.91 -10.09 -4.58
C GLN A 55 31.59 -11.31 -3.68
N ILE A 56 31.48 -12.44 -4.38
CA ILE A 56 31.22 -13.81 -3.94
C ILE A 56 32.49 -14.45 -3.36
N PRO A 57 32.39 -15.47 -2.50
CA PRO A 57 33.12 -16.70 -2.80
C PRO A 57 32.26 -17.97 -2.71
N GLU A 58 32.60 -18.90 -3.60
CA GLU A 58 32.05 -20.25 -3.71
C GLU A 58 32.40 -21.12 -2.49
N SER A 59 31.54 -22.12 -2.27
CA SER A 59 31.74 -23.33 -1.44
C SER A 59 31.36 -23.26 0.05
N GLY A 60 30.74 -24.35 0.51
CA GLY A 60 30.67 -24.73 1.92
C GLY A 60 29.29 -24.64 2.56
N MET A 61 28.41 -25.63 2.30
CA MET A 61 27.25 -25.87 3.15
C MET A 61 27.70 -26.19 4.58
N VAL A 62 27.27 -25.40 5.57
CA VAL A 62 27.03 -25.88 6.93
C VAL A 62 25.74 -25.25 7.44
N LYS A 63 24.68 -26.04 7.59
CA LYS A 63 23.46 -25.61 8.31
C LYS A 63 23.75 -25.67 9.81
N PRO A 64 23.57 -24.59 10.60
CA PRO A 64 23.59 -24.72 12.04
C PRO A 64 22.21 -25.22 12.53
N HIS A 65 22.21 -26.35 13.22
CA HIS A 65 21.06 -26.82 13.98
C HIS A 65 20.84 -25.92 15.20
N LEU A 66 19.76 -25.12 15.16
CA LEU A 66 19.27 -24.38 16.33
C LEU A 66 18.39 -25.31 17.18
N THR A 67 18.59 -25.27 18.49
CA THR A 67 17.83 -26.08 19.47
C THR A 67 16.41 -25.53 19.68
N GLU A 68 15.44 -26.39 20.03
CA GLU A 68 14.01 -26.05 20.21
C GLU A 68 13.75 -24.85 21.14
N LYS A 69 14.60 -24.61 22.14
CA LYS A 69 14.49 -23.43 23.01
C LYS A 69 14.79 -22.11 22.28
N GLN A 70 15.73 -22.11 21.33
CA GLN A 70 16.00 -20.95 20.47
C GLN A 70 14.87 -20.73 19.45
N GLN A 71 14.20 -21.79 18.99
CA GLN A 71 13.01 -21.65 18.13
C GLN A 71 11.83 -20.98 18.87
N SER A 72 11.70 -21.17 20.19
CA SER A 72 10.59 -20.60 20.98
C SER A 72 10.74 -19.10 21.37
N ALA A 73 11.95 -18.53 21.31
CA ALA A 73 12.21 -17.12 21.64
C ALA A 73 12.25 -16.20 20.41
N PHE A 74 12.49 -16.75 19.21
CA PHE A 74 12.52 -16.00 17.94
C PHE A 74 11.12 -15.83 17.29
N SER A 75 10.10 -16.55 17.75
CA SER A 75 8.78 -16.59 17.10
C SER A 75 7.83 -15.40 17.41
N LYS A 76 8.32 -14.35 18.08
CA LYS A 76 7.54 -13.11 18.34
C LYS A 76 7.93 -11.91 17.46
N SER A 77 8.94 -12.05 16.60
CA SER A 77 9.56 -10.94 15.87
C SER A 77 9.93 -11.27 14.42
N GLN A 78 9.27 -12.25 13.80
CA GLN A 78 9.54 -12.54 12.40
C GLN A 78 8.75 -11.58 11.51
N ILE A 79 9.45 -10.59 10.96
CA ILE A 79 8.92 -9.77 9.87
C ILE A 79 8.94 -10.65 8.61
N ILE A 80 7.77 -10.97 8.10
CA ILE A 80 7.57 -11.74 6.87
C ILE A 80 7.47 -10.75 5.71
N ARG A 81 8.32 -10.96 4.70
CA ARG A 81 8.37 -10.10 3.49
C ARG A 81 7.64 -10.79 2.35
N LEU A 82 6.67 -10.08 1.76
CA LEU A 82 6.11 -10.42 0.46
C LEU A 82 6.73 -9.48 -0.58
N TYR A 83 7.57 -10.02 -1.45
CA TYR A 83 8.10 -9.29 -2.60
C TYR A 83 7.14 -9.40 -3.78
N ILE A 84 6.85 -8.29 -4.44
CA ILE A 84 6.09 -8.24 -5.69
C ILE A 84 7.08 -7.82 -6.77
N CYS A 85 7.24 -8.65 -7.79
CA CYS A 85 8.30 -8.51 -8.80
C CYS A 85 7.75 -8.79 -10.21
N GLU A 86 8.34 -8.21 -11.26
CA GLU A 86 8.01 -8.53 -12.67
C GLU A 86 8.70 -9.80 -13.18
N LYS A 87 9.80 -10.20 -12.52
CA LYS A 87 10.63 -11.35 -12.89
C LYS A 87 11.07 -12.08 -11.64
N THR A 88 11.31 -13.39 -11.78
CA THR A 88 11.90 -14.19 -10.70
C THR A 88 13.25 -13.60 -10.31
N PRO A 89 13.40 -13.13 -9.08
CA PRO A 89 14.61 -12.47 -8.65
C PRO A 89 15.75 -13.48 -8.47
N THR A 90 16.94 -13.15 -8.97
CA THR A 90 18.17 -13.96 -8.77
C THR A 90 18.81 -13.75 -7.41
N SER A 91 18.57 -12.61 -6.75
CA SER A 91 19.07 -12.32 -5.40
C SER A 91 18.17 -11.33 -4.66
N ILE A 92 17.30 -11.83 -3.80
CA ILE A 92 16.53 -11.02 -2.84
C ILE A 92 16.68 -11.70 -1.48
N GLY A 93 16.76 -10.90 -0.41
CA GLY A 93 16.89 -11.41 0.96
C GLY A 93 15.76 -12.34 1.39
N GLN A 94 15.83 -12.89 2.61
CA GLN A 94 14.85 -13.85 3.12
C GLN A 94 13.40 -13.33 3.01
N GLY A 95 12.56 -14.07 2.30
CA GLY A 95 11.12 -13.80 2.11
C GLY A 95 10.52 -14.59 0.95
N SER A 96 9.21 -14.44 0.77
CA SER A 96 8.48 -15.06 -0.34
C SER A 96 8.21 -14.02 -1.42
N TYR A 97 8.17 -14.44 -2.68
CA TYR A 97 7.87 -13.55 -3.80
C TYR A 97 6.55 -13.93 -4.48
N TYR A 98 5.91 -12.91 -5.03
CA TYR A 98 4.79 -12.96 -5.94
C TYR A 98 5.27 -12.35 -7.27
N LEU A 99 5.09 -13.10 -8.35
CA LEU A 99 5.45 -12.67 -9.69
C LEU A 99 4.23 -12.02 -10.34
N ALA A 100 4.25 -10.70 -10.48
CA ALA A 100 3.21 -9.97 -11.20
C ALA A 100 3.37 -10.21 -12.71
N THR A 101 2.30 -10.67 -13.35
CA THR A 101 2.27 -11.06 -14.76
C THR A 101 1.49 -10.07 -15.62
N GLN A 102 0.53 -9.36 -15.04
CA GLN A 102 -0.39 -8.48 -15.74
C GLN A 102 -0.33 -7.04 -15.21
N ALA A 103 -0.31 -6.89 -13.88
CA ALA A 103 -0.36 -5.59 -13.22
C ALA A 103 1.04 -4.96 -13.07
N PRO A 104 1.16 -3.63 -13.11
CA PRO A 104 2.38 -2.95 -12.70
C PRO A 104 2.70 -3.23 -11.22
N VAL A 105 3.95 -3.57 -10.93
CA VAL A 105 4.41 -4.00 -9.60
C VAL A 105 4.15 -2.95 -8.51
N ASP A 106 4.43 -1.68 -8.80
CA ASP A 106 4.21 -0.57 -7.87
C ASP A 106 2.73 -0.42 -7.52
N LYS A 107 1.87 -0.48 -8.54
CA LYS A 107 0.42 -0.32 -8.38
C LYS A 107 -0.24 -1.48 -7.67
N LEU A 108 0.12 -2.71 -8.03
CA LEU A 108 -0.38 -3.90 -7.34
C LEU A 108 -0.01 -3.84 -5.85
N ALA A 109 1.24 -3.51 -5.53
CA ALA A 109 1.70 -3.38 -4.15
C ALA A 109 0.94 -2.29 -3.39
N ASP A 110 0.68 -1.14 -4.01
CA ASP A 110 -0.06 -0.04 -3.40
C ASP A 110 -1.54 -0.40 -3.15
N LEU A 111 -2.22 -1.06 -4.10
CA LEU A 111 -3.59 -1.55 -3.90
C LEU A 111 -3.64 -2.62 -2.82
N LEU A 112 -2.70 -3.56 -2.84
CA LEU A 112 -2.61 -4.61 -1.85
C LEU A 112 -2.36 -4.04 -0.45
N ALA A 113 -1.56 -2.98 -0.31
CA ALA A 113 -1.35 -2.31 0.96
C ALA A 113 -2.60 -1.58 1.49
N ILE A 114 -3.54 -1.18 0.62
CA ILE A 114 -4.83 -0.62 1.05
C ILE A 114 -5.74 -1.75 1.58
N LEU A 115 -5.80 -2.88 0.87
CA LEU A 115 -6.67 -4.00 1.20
C LEU A 115 -6.14 -4.84 2.36
N TYR A 116 -4.82 -5.04 2.42
CA TYR A 116 -4.10 -5.75 3.47
C TYR A 116 -2.97 -4.86 4.03
N PRO A 117 -3.30 -3.92 4.96
CA PRO A 117 -2.34 -2.98 5.50
C PRO A 117 -1.10 -3.65 6.14
N ALA A 118 0.05 -3.35 5.56
CA ALA A 118 1.38 -3.80 5.99
C ALA A 118 2.18 -2.63 6.58
N GLN A 119 3.35 -2.92 7.19
CA GLN A 119 4.27 -1.90 7.75
C GLN A 119 4.91 -0.94 6.74
N GLY A 120 4.49 -1.05 5.48
CA GLY A 120 4.82 -0.14 4.40
C GLY A 120 5.22 -0.92 3.16
N PRO A 121 4.77 -0.48 1.97
CA PRO A 121 5.41 -0.84 0.73
C PRO A 121 6.78 -0.14 0.66
N GLY A 122 7.85 -0.91 0.60
CA GLY A 122 9.20 -0.42 0.32
C GLY A 122 9.74 -0.99 -0.98
N GLY A 123 10.96 -0.61 -1.35
CA GLY A 123 11.62 -1.09 -2.57
C GLY A 123 11.57 -0.10 -3.73
N SER A 124 11.75 -0.62 -4.94
CA SER A 124 11.79 0.13 -6.21
C SER A 124 10.53 -0.10 -7.05
N GLU A 125 10.39 0.58 -8.18
CA GLU A 125 9.26 0.40 -9.10
C GLU A 125 9.16 -1.04 -9.66
N LYS A 126 10.30 -1.73 -9.80
CA LYS A 126 10.37 -3.09 -10.36
C LYS A 126 10.26 -4.19 -9.31
N ILE A 127 10.52 -3.85 -8.05
CA ILE A 127 10.52 -4.77 -6.91
C ILE A 127 9.98 -4.01 -5.70
N ARG A 128 8.76 -4.31 -5.30
CA ARG A 128 8.15 -3.79 -4.07
C ARG A 128 8.15 -4.87 -3.00
N TYR A 129 8.17 -4.49 -1.75
CA TYR A 129 7.95 -5.44 -0.65
C TYR A 129 6.93 -4.91 0.35
N LEU A 130 6.11 -5.82 0.87
CA LEU A 130 5.19 -5.58 1.99
C LEU A 130 5.64 -6.38 3.20
N LEU A 131 5.64 -5.72 4.37
CA LEU A 131 6.10 -6.29 5.64
C LEU A 131 4.93 -6.65 6.54
N TYR A 132 4.81 -7.94 6.87
CA TYR A 132 3.79 -8.48 7.77
C TYR A 132 4.43 -9.03 9.03
N ARG A 133 3.73 -8.92 10.17
CA ARG A 133 4.12 -9.55 11.44
C ARG A 133 3.30 -10.81 11.76
N ASP A 134 2.32 -11.11 10.91
CA ASP A 134 1.38 -12.21 11.08
C ASP A 134 1.32 -13.00 9.77
N GLU A 135 1.59 -14.31 9.86
CA GLU A 135 1.64 -15.22 8.72
C GLU A 135 0.28 -15.42 8.06
N ALA A 136 -0.80 -15.40 8.83
CA ALA A 136 -2.15 -15.60 8.28
C ALA A 136 -2.55 -14.41 7.39
N ILE A 137 -2.15 -13.19 7.76
CA ILE A 137 -2.37 -11.99 6.94
C ILE A 137 -1.48 -12.02 5.72
N TRP A 138 -0.22 -12.43 5.88
CA TRP A 138 0.70 -12.57 4.76
C TRP A 138 0.18 -13.55 3.70
N GLU A 139 -0.33 -14.72 4.10
CA GLU A 139 -0.92 -15.70 3.18
C GLU A 139 -2.19 -15.16 2.50
N ARG A 140 -3.06 -14.48 3.25
CA ARG A 140 -4.25 -13.81 2.68
C ARG A 140 -3.85 -12.76 1.63
N ALA A 141 -2.89 -11.91 1.97
CA ALA A 141 -2.41 -10.88 1.05
C ALA A 141 -1.75 -11.48 -0.21
N LYS A 142 -0.96 -12.54 -0.06
CA LYS A 142 -0.34 -13.26 -1.18
C LYS A 142 -1.40 -13.87 -2.10
N LYS A 143 -2.40 -14.55 -1.54
CA LYS A 143 -3.53 -15.10 -2.32
C LYS A 143 -4.32 -13.99 -3.00
N PHE A 144 -4.54 -12.86 -2.33
CA PHE A 144 -5.28 -11.74 -2.91
C PHE A 144 -4.49 -10.99 -3.98
N ALA A 145 -3.16 -11.06 -3.96
CA ALA A 145 -2.32 -10.52 -5.03
C ALA A 145 -2.67 -11.12 -6.40
N GLU A 146 -3.01 -12.41 -6.45
CA GLU A 146 -3.48 -13.09 -7.68
C GLU A 146 -4.77 -12.48 -8.23
N ARG A 147 -5.67 -12.04 -7.35
CA ARG A 147 -6.93 -11.38 -7.73
C ARG A 147 -6.74 -9.92 -8.17
N LEU A 148 -5.62 -9.32 -7.78
CA LEU A 148 -5.22 -7.98 -8.21
C LEU A 148 -4.36 -8.00 -9.47
N ASP A 149 -3.62 -9.09 -9.74
CA ASP A 149 -2.80 -9.27 -10.94
C ASP A 149 -3.65 -9.58 -12.19
N GLU A 150 -4.62 -8.72 -12.43
CA GLU A 150 -5.52 -8.77 -13.56
C GLU A 150 -5.33 -7.49 -14.39
N ALA A 151 -5.19 -7.66 -15.71
CA ALA A 151 -5.15 -6.55 -16.65
C ALA A 151 -6.47 -6.45 -17.42
N ALA A 152 -6.97 -5.22 -17.56
CA ALA A 152 -7.96 -4.86 -18.55
C ALA A 152 -7.30 -3.99 -19.62
N ILE A 153 -6.87 -4.58 -20.73
CA ILE A 153 -6.23 -3.88 -21.84
C ILE A 153 -6.77 -4.42 -23.17
N GLU A 154 -7.41 -3.55 -23.96
CA GLU A 154 -7.54 -3.71 -25.41
C GLU A 154 -7.08 -2.45 -26.16
N GLN A 155 -6.27 -2.64 -27.21
CA GLN A 155 -5.97 -1.64 -28.26
C GLN A 155 -5.50 -0.25 -27.79
N GLY A 156 -4.58 -0.16 -26.83
CA GLY A 156 -3.93 1.11 -26.46
C GLY A 156 -4.88 2.19 -25.90
N THR A 157 -6.12 1.82 -25.61
CA THR A 157 -7.17 2.66 -25.04
C THR A 157 -7.81 1.85 -23.91
N TYR A 158 -7.82 2.36 -22.67
CA TYR A 158 -8.36 1.60 -21.52
C TYR A 158 -9.87 1.32 -21.71
N VAL A 159 -10.18 0.13 -22.23
CA VAL A 159 -11.53 -0.43 -22.39
C VAL A 159 -11.54 -1.84 -21.80
N VAL A 160 -12.43 -1.99 -20.81
CA VAL A 160 -13.17 -3.18 -20.34
C VAL A 160 -12.44 -4.52 -20.37
N GLY A 161 -11.91 -4.94 -19.21
CA GLY A 161 -11.66 -6.36 -18.96
C GLY A 161 -13.00 -7.10 -18.85
N GLN A 162 -13.01 -8.45 -18.86
CA GLN A 162 -14.26 -9.18 -18.67
C GLN A 162 -14.81 -8.91 -17.27
N GLY A 163 -15.76 -7.97 -17.16
CA GLY A 163 -16.39 -7.58 -15.91
C GLY A 163 -15.91 -6.24 -15.34
N SER A 164 -16.72 -5.70 -14.44
CA SER A 164 -16.49 -4.37 -13.88
C SER A 164 -15.26 -4.31 -12.95
N TRP A 165 -14.85 -5.43 -12.34
CA TRP A 165 -13.66 -5.49 -11.49
C TRP A 165 -12.37 -5.24 -12.27
N ALA A 166 -12.09 -6.06 -13.28
CA ALA A 166 -10.93 -5.91 -14.16
C ALA A 166 -10.85 -4.51 -14.76
N THR A 167 -12.00 -3.96 -15.19
CA THR A 167 -12.08 -2.60 -15.74
C THR A 167 -11.69 -1.53 -14.74
N ALA A 168 -12.16 -1.64 -13.49
CA ALA A 168 -11.78 -0.71 -12.43
C ALA A 168 -10.27 -0.80 -12.13
N LEU A 169 -9.71 -2.01 -12.05
CA LEU A 169 -8.28 -2.22 -11.84
C LEU A 169 -7.44 -1.65 -12.98
N GLY A 170 -7.80 -1.90 -14.24
CA GLY A 170 -7.10 -1.34 -15.40
C GLY A 170 -7.07 0.19 -15.39
N LEU A 171 -8.19 0.84 -15.04
CA LEU A 171 -8.24 2.30 -14.90
C LEU A 171 -7.37 2.81 -13.73
N LEU A 172 -7.28 2.07 -12.63
CA LEU A 172 -6.40 2.41 -11.51
C LEU A 172 -4.92 2.24 -11.89
N TYR A 173 -4.56 1.14 -12.56
CA TYR A 173 -3.21 0.86 -13.03
C TYR A 173 -2.71 1.84 -14.09
N GLY A 174 -3.60 2.27 -14.98
CA GLY A 174 -3.31 3.30 -15.98
C GLY A 174 -3.24 4.72 -15.43
N SER A 175 -3.39 4.90 -14.12
CA SER A 175 -3.43 6.21 -13.49
C SER A 175 -2.29 6.41 -12.49
N GLU A 176 -2.16 7.64 -12.02
CA GLU A 176 -1.26 7.99 -10.91
C GLU A 176 -1.81 7.56 -9.54
N TYR A 177 -2.88 6.75 -9.46
CA TYR A 177 -3.40 6.23 -8.19
C TYR A 177 -2.32 5.41 -7.45
N PRO A 178 -2.24 5.50 -6.10
CA PRO A 178 -3.07 6.28 -5.18
C PRO A 178 -2.64 7.74 -4.98
N ARG A 179 -1.68 8.25 -5.78
CA ARG A 179 -1.12 9.61 -5.64
C ARG A 179 -2.07 10.66 -6.17
N LYS A 180 -2.61 10.43 -7.37
CA LYS A 180 -3.54 11.33 -8.06
C LYS A 180 -4.49 10.54 -8.92
N LEU A 181 -5.72 11.04 -9.06
CA LEU A 181 -6.69 10.48 -9.98
C LEU A 181 -7.48 11.62 -10.61
N ALA A 182 -7.53 11.67 -11.93
CA ALA A 182 -8.33 12.67 -12.63
C ALA A 182 -9.82 12.48 -12.26
N PRO A 183 -10.61 13.56 -12.07
CA PRO A 183 -12.00 13.46 -11.64
C PRO A 183 -12.87 12.53 -12.51
N GLU A 184 -12.69 12.58 -13.83
CA GLU A 184 -13.45 11.72 -14.75
C GLU A 184 -13.04 10.25 -14.66
N THR A 185 -11.74 9.96 -14.54
CA THR A 185 -11.26 8.60 -14.26
C THR A 185 -11.78 8.11 -12.91
N ARG A 186 -11.79 8.97 -11.88
CA ARG A 186 -12.34 8.65 -10.55
C ARG A 186 -13.81 8.25 -10.63
N LYS A 187 -14.65 9.03 -11.31
CA LYS A 187 -16.07 8.70 -11.51
C LYS A 187 -16.25 7.35 -12.20
N ARG A 188 -15.47 7.09 -13.27
CA ARG A 188 -15.51 5.81 -14.00
C ARG A 188 -15.11 4.63 -13.10
N VAL A 189 -14.01 4.74 -12.36
CA VAL A 189 -13.57 3.71 -11.42
C VAL A 189 -14.66 3.44 -10.38
N ILE A 190 -15.17 4.48 -9.72
CA ILE A 190 -16.24 4.34 -8.71
C ILE A 190 -17.49 3.68 -9.32
N SER A 191 -17.89 4.05 -10.53
CA SER A 191 -19.02 3.43 -11.21
C SER A 191 -18.83 1.92 -11.39
N HIS A 192 -17.64 1.49 -11.84
CA HIS A 192 -17.34 0.07 -12.00
C HIS A 192 -17.26 -0.66 -10.66
N LEU A 193 -16.62 -0.07 -9.64
CA LEU A 193 -16.57 -0.64 -8.30
C LEU A 193 -17.98 -0.79 -7.70
N ASN A 194 -18.86 0.19 -7.87
CA ASN A 194 -20.24 0.11 -7.41
C ASN A 194 -21.05 -0.98 -8.13
N HIS A 195 -20.77 -1.21 -9.42
CA HIS A 195 -21.37 -2.33 -10.13
C HIS A 195 -20.93 -3.68 -9.54
N VAL A 196 -19.63 -3.84 -9.23
CA VAL A 196 -19.12 -5.04 -8.54
C VAL A 196 -19.76 -5.21 -7.16
N ILE A 197 -19.87 -4.12 -6.39
CA ILE A 197 -20.49 -4.15 -5.05
C ILE A 197 -21.95 -4.64 -5.12
N GLY A 198 -22.71 -4.20 -6.12
CA GLY A 198 -24.11 -4.58 -6.32
C GLY A 198 -24.33 -5.95 -6.97
N ASP A 199 -23.30 -6.56 -7.55
CA ASP A 199 -23.40 -7.83 -8.25
C ASP A 199 -23.41 -9.00 -7.25
N GLU A 200 -24.58 -9.63 -7.07
CA GLU A 200 -24.73 -10.78 -6.17
C GLU A 200 -23.99 -12.05 -6.65
N SER A 201 -23.66 -12.13 -7.94
CA SER A 201 -22.89 -13.24 -8.50
C SER A 201 -21.38 -13.08 -8.31
N ALA A 202 -20.92 -11.87 -7.98
CA ALA A 202 -19.51 -11.61 -7.72
C ALA A 202 -19.07 -12.23 -6.39
N ASP A 203 -17.86 -12.77 -6.38
CA ASP A 203 -17.23 -13.31 -5.18
C ASP A 203 -17.22 -12.29 -4.03
N ARG A 204 -17.58 -12.73 -2.83
CA ARG A 204 -17.75 -11.85 -1.66
C ARG A 204 -16.48 -11.10 -1.31
N GLU A 205 -15.31 -11.72 -1.48
CA GLU A 205 -14.00 -11.10 -1.23
C GLU A 205 -13.74 -9.96 -2.22
N ILE A 206 -14.12 -10.15 -3.50
CA ILE A 206 -14.04 -9.10 -4.53
C ILE A 206 -15.00 -7.94 -4.22
N ARG A 207 -16.23 -8.23 -3.79
CA ARG A 207 -17.20 -7.20 -3.38
C ARG A 207 -16.69 -6.39 -2.19
N TRP A 208 -16.09 -7.06 -1.20
CA TRP A 208 -15.42 -6.40 -0.08
C TRP A 208 -14.30 -5.48 -0.55
N ALA A 209 -13.39 -5.98 -1.39
CA ALA A 209 -12.27 -5.19 -1.89
C ALA A 209 -12.74 -3.98 -2.71
N ALA A 210 -13.76 -4.17 -3.55
CA ALA A 210 -14.36 -3.09 -4.32
C ALA A 210 -14.95 -1.99 -3.42
N ALA A 211 -15.67 -2.38 -2.35
CA ALA A 211 -16.21 -1.43 -1.39
C ALA A 211 -15.11 -0.69 -0.61
N VAL A 212 -14.04 -1.38 -0.18
CA VAL A 212 -12.90 -0.72 0.48
C VAL A 212 -12.23 0.28 -0.45
N LEU A 213 -11.98 -0.08 -1.71
CA LEU A 213 -11.37 0.83 -2.70
C LEU A 213 -12.27 2.02 -3.01
N ALA A 214 -13.58 1.80 -3.21
CA ALA A 214 -14.55 2.87 -3.47
C ALA A 214 -14.67 3.84 -2.29
N GLY A 215 -14.75 3.32 -1.06
CA GLY A 215 -14.76 4.13 0.16
C GLY A 215 -13.50 5.00 0.29
N ASN A 216 -12.35 4.43 -0.02
CA ASN A 216 -11.08 5.18 -0.06
C ASN A 216 -11.05 6.23 -1.17
N LEU A 217 -11.59 5.94 -2.36
CA LEU A 217 -11.66 6.91 -3.47
C LEU A 217 -12.55 8.10 -3.14
N HIS A 218 -13.73 7.86 -2.58
CA HIS A 218 -14.62 8.90 -2.08
C HIS A 218 -13.96 9.72 -0.96
N GLY A 219 -13.37 9.05 0.02
CA GLY A 219 -12.82 9.68 1.22
C GLY A 219 -11.53 10.47 1.01
N ARG A 220 -10.83 10.27 -0.11
CA ARG A 220 -9.47 10.80 -0.30
C ARG A 220 -9.40 12.03 -1.19
N PHE A 221 -10.25 12.13 -2.21
CA PHE A 221 -10.09 13.13 -3.26
C PHE A 221 -11.10 14.28 -3.20
N ASP A 222 -12.25 14.12 -2.54
CA ASP A 222 -13.24 15.18 -2.42
C ASP A 222 -13.94 15.15 -1.05
N PRO A 223 -13.78 16.19 -0.21
CA PRO A 223 -14.47 16.28 1.07
C PRO A 223 -16.00 16.21 0.98
N LYS A 224 -16.58 16.57 -0.17
CA LYS A 224 -18.03 16.46 -0.39
C LYS A 224 -18.50 15.01 -0.43
N ASP A 225 -17.60 14.09 -0.78
CA ASP A 225 -17.91 12.66 -0.93
C ASP A 225 -17.73 11.87 0.38
N PHE A 226 -17.43 12.53 1.52
CA PHE A 226 -17.24 11.86 2.80
C PHE A 226 -18.47 11.09 3.30
N VAL A 227 -19.67 11.57 2.98
CA VAL A 227 -20.92 10.85 3.31
C VAL A 227 -20.99 9.54 2.53
N SER A 228 -20.72 9.60 1.22
CA SER A 228 -20.63 8.42 0.36
C SER A 228 -19.55 7.45 0.85
N ALA A 229 -18.36 7.96 1.19
CA ALA A 229 -17.26 7.15 1.73
C ALA A 229 -17.68 6.38 3.00
N SER A 230 -18.35 7.05 3.95
CA SER A 230 -18.85 6.39 5.16
C SER A 230 -19.89 5.31 4.84
N ALA A 231 -20.82 5.57 3.92
CA ALA A 231 -21.82 4.58 3.51
C ALA A 231 -21.15 3.35 2.87
N THR A 232 -20.19 3.57 1.97
CA THR A 232 -19.46 2.48 1.33
C THR A 232 -18.63 1.65 2.32
N PHE A 233 -18.06 2.25 3.38
CA PHE A 233 -17.40 1.46 4.43
C PHE A 233 -18.39 0.64 5.27
N VAL A 234 -19.64 1.09 5.43
CA VAL A 234 -20.69 0.27 6.06
C VAL A 234 -21.03 -0.94 5.18
N GLU A 235 -21.13 -0.75 3.86
CA GLU A 235 -21.33 -1.85 2.92
C GLU A 235 -20.13 -2.82 2.92
N ALA A 236 -18.90 -2.30 2.90
CA ALA A 236 -17.68 -3.12 2.99
C ALA A 236 -17.67 -4.00 4.23
N MET A 237 -18.15 -3.48 5.37
CA MET A 237 -18.30 -4.26 6.60
C MET A 237 -19.30 -5.41 6.46
N GLY A 238 -20.35 -5.24 5.65
CA GLY A 238 -21.30 -6.33 5.37
C GLY A 238 -20.69 -7.47 4.54
N PHE A 239 -19.76 -7.15 3.64
CA PHE A 239 -19.03 -8.15 2.86
C PHE A 239 -17.87 -8.77 3.61
N ALA A 240 -17.28 -8.05 4.57
CA ALA A 240 -16.21 -8.60 5.39
C ALA A 240 -16.70 -9.86 6.15
N PRO A 241 -15.96 -10.98 6.10
CA PRO A 241 -16.29 -12.13 6.92
C PRO A 241 -16.09 -11.80 8.41
N GLY A 242 -17.17 -11.81 9.20
CA GLY A 242 -17.16 -11.86 10.67
C GLY A 242 -16.10 -11.02 11.42
N ASP A 243 -15.54 -11.61 12.47
CA ASP A 243 -14.44 -11.09 13.31
C ASP A 243 -13.05 -11.20 12.64
N GLU A 244 -13.02 -11.36 11.31
CA GLU A 244 -11.79 -11.53 10.56
C GLU A 244 -11.05 -10.21 10.34
N PHE A 245 -9.83 -10.33 9.81
CA PHE A 245 -8.93 -9.21 9.59
C PHE A 245 -9.53 -8.17 8.62
N GLU A 246 -10.30 -8.60 7.64
CA GLU A 246 -10.97 -7.76 6.64
C GLU A 246 -11.95 -6.78 7.30
N ALA A 247 -12.64 -7.17 8.37
CA ALA A 247 -13.51 -6.29 9.14
C ALA A 247 -12.69 -5.24 9.92
N LEU A 248 -11.52 -5.63 10.46
CA LEU A 248 -10.59 -4.70 11.08
C LEU A 248 -10.05 -3.68 10.08
N VAL A 249 -9.73 -4.10 8.84
CA VAL A 249 -9.30 -3.20 7.75
C VAL A 249 -10.38 -2.16 7.45
N VAL A 250 -11.65 -2.58 7.36
CA VAL A 250 -12.76 -1.64 7.14
C VAL A 250 -12.89 -0.65 8.30
N ARG A 251 -12.77 -1.10 9.56
CA ARG A 251 -12.76 -0.19 10.72
C ARG A 251 -11.61 0.80 10.65
N TYR A 252 -10.41 0.33 10.31
CA TYR A 252 -9.24 1.17 10.18
C TYR A 252 -9.49 2.31 9.18
N HIS A 253 -9.92 1.99 7.95
CA HIS A 253 -10.19 3.01 6.94
C HIS A 253 -11.33 3.95 7.34
N HIS A 254 -12.38 3.44 7.99
CA HIS A 254 -13.47 4.29 8.48
C HIS A 254 -13.02 5.26 9.58
N ILE A 255 -12.18 4.80 10.51
CA ILE A 255 -11.59 5.65 11.55
C ILE A 255 -10.71 6.73 10.91
N GLN A 256 -9.89 6.38 9.92
CA GLN A 256 -9.10 7.35 9.17
C GLN A 256 -9.97 8.40 8.49
N LEU A 257 -11.06 7.99 7.85
CA LEU A 257 -12.03 8.91 7.26
C LEU A 257 -12.58 9.89 8.32
N LEU A 258 -12.97 9.41 9.49
CA LEU A 258 -13.47 10.27 10.57
C LEU A 258 -12.42 11.28 11.06
N MET A 259 -11.15 10.91 11.07
CA MET A 259 -10.06 11.83 11.37
C MET A 259 -9.93 12.92 10.31
N VAL A 260 -10.01 12.55 9.02
CA VAL A 260 -9.98 13.49 7.89
C VAL A 260 -11.22 14.41 7.88
N MET A 261 -12.38 13.90 8.29
CA MET A 261 -13.62 14.66 8.49
C MET A 261 -13.58 15.62 9.68
N ASN A 262 -12.46 15.71 10.40
CA ASN A 262 -12.33 16.48 11.64
C ASN A 262 -13.37 16.07 12.71
N GLN A 263 -13.65 14.77 12.84
CA GLN A 263 -14.51 14.17 13.86
C GLN A 263 -13.72 13.29 14.85
N PRO A 264 -12.67 13.83 15.53
CA PRO A 264 -11.74 13.03 16.33
C PRO A 264 -12.39 12.32 17.52
N ILE A 265 -13.46 12.89 18.09
CA ILE A 265 -14.18 12.25 19.20
C ILE A 265 -14.86 10.95 18.73
N LYS A 266 -15.50 10.97 17.56
CA LYS A 266 -16.12 9.77 16.98
C LYS A 266 -15.06 8.77 16.53
N ALA A 267 -13.99 9.24 15.89
CA ALA A 267 -12.86 8.40 15.49
C ALA A 267 -12.25 7.68 16.68
N LYS A 268 -11.99 8.40 17.77
CA LYS A 268 -11.45 7.83 19.01
C LYS A 268 -12.38 6.79 19.64
N LYS A 269 -13.69 7.08 19.71
CA LYS A 269 -14.68 6.12 20.22
C LYS A 269 -14.64 4.83 19.40
N GLN A 270 -14.74 4.95 18.08
CA GLN A 270 -14.68 3.78 17.19
C GLN A 270 -13.34 3.05 17.26
N ALA A 271 -12.23 3.76 17.45
CA ALA A 271 -10.92 3.16 17.63
C ALA A 271 -10.85 2.32 18.90
N ILE A 272 -11.35 2.82 20.04
CA ILE A 272 -11.41 2.06 21.29
C ILE A 272 -12.30 0.82 21.13
N ASP A 273 -13.48 0.99 20.53
CA ASP A 273 -14.41 -0.12 20.27
C ASP A 273 -13.75 -1.20 19.39
N ALA A 274 -13.04 -0.80 18.33
CA ALA A 274 -12.31 -1.71 17.45
C ALA A 274 -11.16 -2.43 18.17
N LEU A 275 -10.37 -1.75 19.00
CA LEU A 275 -9.28 -2.39 19.75
C LEU A 275 -9.80 -3.42 20.74
N ASN A 276 -10.95 -3.16 21.38
CA ASN A 276 -11.58 -4.10 22.29
C ASN A 276 -12.16 -5.32 21.55
N TYR A 277 -12.73 -5.13 20.37
CA TYR A 277 -13.36 -6.20 19.61
C TYR A 277 -12.34 -7.08 18.86
N PHE A 278 -11.30 -6.49 18.28
CA PHE A 278 -10.33 -7.17 17.40
C PHE A 278 -9.01 -7.55 18.11
N GLN A 279 -9.05 -7.89 19.40
CA GLN A 279 -7.85 -8.20 20.19
C GLN A 279 -7.00 -9.34 19.62
N ARG A 280 -7.61 -10.28 18.88
CA ARG A 280 -6.91 -11.34 18.14
C ARG A 280 -5.85 -10.79 17.20
N TRP A 281 -6.10 -9.62 16.62
CA TRP A 281 -5.26 -8.97 15.61
C TRP A 281 -4.30 -7.93 16.21
N ARG A 282 -4.01 -8.00 17.53
CA ARG A 282 -3.18 -7.01 18.23
C ARG A 282 -1.76 -6.83 17.70
N ASN A 283 -1.22 -7.84 17.01
CA ASN A 283 0.13 -7.83 16.45
C ASN A 283 0.19 -7.30 15.01
N THR A 284 -0.92 -6.77 14.50
CA THR A 284 -1.06 -6.32 13.11
C THR A 284 -0.84 -4.82 13.01
N GLU A 285 -0.34 -4.37 11.86
CA GLU A 285 -0.14 -2.94 11.60
C GLU A 285 -1.44 -2.14 11.68
N CYS A 286 -2.52 -2.74 11.18
CA CYS A 286 -3.87 -2.18 11.22
C CYS A 286 -4.29 -1.85 12.67
N TYR A 287 -4.11 -2.81 13.58
CA TYR A 287 -4.44 -2.65 15.00
C TYR A 287 -3.57 -1.59 15.69
N GLU A 288 -2.25 -1.61 15.46
CA GLU A 288 -1.34 -0.62 16.05
C GLU A 288 -1.72 0.82 15.66
N ARG A 289 -2.14 1.02 14.41
CA ARG A 289 -2.54 2.34 13.90
C ARG A 289 -3.87 2.82 14.44
N ILE A 290 -4.84 1.93 14.58
CA ILE A 290 -6.06 2.24 15.33
C ILE A 290 -5.69 2.65 16.77
N GLY A 291 -4.70 1.99 17.37
CA GLY A 291 -4.12 2.35 18.67
C GLY A 291 -3.60 3.78 18.74
N ILE A 292 -3.01 4.30 17.66
CA ILE A 292 -2.56 5.70 17.57
C ILE A 292 -3.77 6.65 17.60
N ALA A 293 -4.79 6.39 16.78
CA ALA A 293 -6.02 7.20 16.74
C ALA A 293 -6.76 7.21 18.08
N ALA A 294 -6.75 6.08 18.82
CA ALA A 294 -7.35 6.00 20.15
C ALA A 294 -6.61 6.85 21.21
N LYS A 295 -5.29 7.03 21.05
CA LYS A 295 -4.42 7.78 21.98
C LYS A 295 -4.36 9.26 21.68
N GLU A 296 -4.85 9.70 20.52
CA GLU A 296 -4.77 11.09 20.13
C GLU A 296 -5.51 11.99 21.14
N LYS A 297 -4.78 12.97 21.69
CA LYS A 297 -5.34 13.93 22.64
C LYS A 297 -6.23 14.89 21.86
N ASN A 298 -7.34 15.29 22.45
CA ASN A 298 -8.24 16.32 21.92
C ASN A 298 -7.54 17.70 21.95
N ASN A 299 -6.47 17.88 21.18
CA ASN A 299 -5.66 19.10 21.16
C ASN A 299 -6.26 20.21 20.27
N ARG A 300 -7.52 20.08 19.85
CA ARG A 300 -8.26 21.12 19.13
C ARG A 300 -9.35 21.72 20.02
N ARG A 301 -8.92 22.41 21.07
CA ARG A 301 -9.65 23.54 21.66
C ARG A 301 -8.78 24.77 21.43
N GLY A 302 -9.04 25.45 20.33
CA GLY A 302 -8.56 26.78 19.99
C GLY A 302 -9.71 27.48 19.29
#